data_AF-A0A1Y2P3M4-F1
#
_entry.id   AF-A0A1Y2P3M4-F1
#
_cell.length_a   1.000
_cell.length_b   1.000
_cell.length_c   1.000
_cell.angle_alpha   90.00
_cell.angle_beta   90.00
_cell.angle_gamma   90.00
#
_symmetry.space_group_name_H-M   'P 1'
#
loop_
_entity.id
_entity.type
_entity.pdbx_description
1 polymer ?
#
loop_
_entity_poly.entity_id
_entity_poly.type
_entity_poly.pdbx_seq_one_letter_code
_entity_poly.pdbx_strand_id
1 'polypeptide(L)'
;MHVSACLANADLPVEEDELARALEARGWGGSVRVRNDTFAVLRAGVDEPRGVAVVCGAGINCVGMLPDGRTARFPALGRLSGDWGGGGGLADEALWHAARAEDGRGAPTELARALPAHFGLDSMYALIEALHLGRVPDARRHELAPVVFAVGAAGDPVARALVERLADEVVTMAVVVLGRLGLRDAPEPVPVVLGGGVLGAGHAELNGRVTELLRERAPGASPRVVEAPPVLGAALLGLDDVGARGAAGEALRAWFTPGLEPSGNRRCSPRRGIE
;
A
#
# COMPACT_ATOMS: atom_id res chain seq x y z
N MET A 1 -23.85 16.61 -6.01
CA MET A 1 -23.13 15.31 -5.98
C MET A 1 -21.65 15.59 -6.16
N HIS A 2 -20.82 15.08 -5.26
CA HIS A 2 -19.36 15.26 -5.27
C HIS A 2 -18.69 13.92 -5.62
N VAL A 3 -17.63 13.94 -6.43
CA VAL A 3 -16.85 12.75 -6.81
C VAL A 3 -15.47 12.85 -6.15
N SER A 4 -15.16 11.90 -5.28
CA SER A 4 -13.82 11.69 -4.72
C SER A 4 -13.20 10.47 -5.38
N ALA A 5 -12.06 10.66 -6.04
CA ALA A 5 -11.33 9.60 -6.73
C ALA A 5 -9.90 9.51 -6.16
N CYS A 6 -9.54 8.34 -5.65
CA CYS A 6 -8.19 8.05 -5.19
C CYS A 6 -7.55 7.07 -6.17
N LEU A 7 -6.54 7.53 -6.91
CA LEU A 7 -6.00 6.83 -8.09
C LEU A 7 -4.51 6.57 -7.91
N ALA A 8 -4.07 5.38 -8.32
CA ALA A 8 -2.65 5.13 -8.50
C ALA A 8 -2.10 6.03 -9.61
N ASN A 9 -0.80 6.36 -9.56
CA ASN A 9 -0.12 7.25 -10.51
C ASN A 9 -0.65 8.71 -10.51
N ALA A 10 -1.34 9.12 -9.45
CA ALA A 10 -1.66 10.52 -9.18
C ALA A 10 -0.69 11.06 -8.12
N ASP A 11 0.61 11.01 -8.40
CA ASP A 11 1.65 11.26 -7.42
C ASP A 11 2.12 12.74 -7.42
N LEU A 12 1.92 13.43 -8.55
CA LEU A 12 2.23 14.84 -8.74
C LEU A 12 0.95 15.69 -8.78
N PRO A 13 1.01 16.97 -8.35
CA PRO A 13 -0.13 17.89 -8.46
C PRO A 13 -0.66 18.02 -9.90
N VAL A 14 0.23 18.02 -10.90
CA VAL A 14 -0.16 18.11 -12.31
C VAL A 14 -0.98 16.90 -12.77
N GLU A 15 -0.66 15.70 -12.28
CA GLU A 15 -1.38 14.47 -12.60
C GLU A 15 -2.77 14.47 -11.93
N GLU A 16 -2.85 14.91 -10.67
CA GLU A 16 -4.12 15.09 -9.96
C GLU A 16 -5.04 16.07 -10.71
N ASP A 17 -4.50 17.20 -11.17
CA ASP A 17 -5.25 18.20 -11.94
C ASP A 17 -5.72 17.68 -13.31
N GLU A 18 -4.87 16.94 -14.03
CA GLU A 18 -5.22 16.34 -15.32
C GLU A 18 -6.30 15.27 -15.18
N LEU A 19 -6.16 14.39 -14.18
CA LEU A 19 -7.15 13.37 -13.87
C LEU A 19 -8.47 13.99 -13.42
N ALA A 20 -8.42 15.07 -12.62
CA ALA A 20 -9.62 15.78 -12.19
C ALA A 20 -10.38 16.37 -13.40
N ARG A 21 -9.68 17.07 -14.30
CA ARG A 21 -10.27 17.58 -15.56
C ARG A 21 -10.89 16.46 -16.41
N ALA A 22 -10.21 15.33 -16.52
CA ALA A 22 -10.71 14.18 -17.28
C ALA A 22 -12.00 13.59 -16.69
N LEU A 23 -12.12 13.53 -15.36
CA LEU A 23 -13.31 13.07 -14.65
C LEU A 23 -14.44 14.09 -14.70
N GLU A 24 -14.15 15.39 -14.58
CA GLU A 24 -15.13 16.48 -14.73
C GLU A 24 -15.79 16.43 -16.12
N ALA A 25 -15.00 16.19 -17.17
CA ALA A 25 -15.51 16.05 -18.53
C ALA A 25 -16.50 14.87 -18.71
N ARG A 26 -16.56 13.92 -17.76
CA ARG A 26 -17.55 12.83 -17.77
C ARG A 26 -18.89 13.20 -17.12
N GLY A 27 -18.97 14.33 -16.43
CA GLY A 27 -20.22 14.84 -15.86
C GLY A 27 -20.81 13.95 -14.75
N TRP A 28 -20.00 13.16 -14.05
CA TRP A 28 -20.46 12.26 -12.99
C TRP A 28 -20.88 12.97 -11.70
N GLY A 29 -20.53 14.25 -11.54
CA GLY A 29 -20.90 15.07 -10.38
C GLY A 29 -20.74 16.55 -10.66
N GLY A 30 -21.16 17.38 -9.69
CA GLY A 30 -21.02 18.83 -9.74
C GLY A 30 -19.66 19.35 -9.26
N SER A 31 -18.84 18.47 -8.67
CA SER A 31 -17.44 18.74 -8.34
C SER A 31 -16.66 17.43 -8.25
N VAL A 32 -15.36 17.49 -8.56
CA VAL A 32 -14.44 16.36 -8.54
C VAL A 32 -13.24 16.70 -7.66
N ARG A 33 -12.74 15.72 -6.90
CA ARG A 33 -11.42 15.80 -6.28
C ARG A 33 -10.66 14.50 -6.53
N VAL A 34 -9.47 14.62 -7.09
CA VAL A 34 -8.52 13.52 -7.27
C VAL A 34 -7.45 13.59 -6.21
N ARG A 35 -7.05 12.44 -5.69
CA ARG A 35 -5.90 12.24 -4.80
C ARG A 35 -5.17 10.96 -5.21
N ASN A 36 -3.95 10.80 -4.75
CA ASN A 36 -3.25 9.52 -4.77
C ASN A 36 -4.03 8.42 -4.00
N ASP A 37 -3.96 7.17 -4.47
CA ASP A 37 -4.60 6.00 -3.84
C ASP A 37 -4.15 5.76 -2.38
N THR A 38 -2.92 6.13 -2.05
CA THR A 38 -2.40 6.05 -0.68
C THR A 38 -3.22 6.86 0.34
N PHE A 39 -3.86 7.97 -0.06
CA PHE A 39 -4.74 8.74 0.84
C PHE A 39 -6.02 7.98 1.16
N ALA A 40 -6.52 7.16 0.22
CA ALA A 40 -7.64 6.26 0.49
C ALA A 40 -7.23 5.18 1.48
N VAL A 41 -6.03 4.60 1.35
CA VAL A 41 -5.51 3.65 2.35
C VAL A 41 -5.41 4.29 3.72
N LEU A 42 -4.82 5.49 3.81
CA LEU A 42 -4.72 6.25 5.06
C LEU A 42 -6.11 6.43 5.67
N ARG A 43 -7.04 7.03 4.93
CA ARG A 43 -8.36 7.38 5.44
C ARG A 43 -9.19 6.17 5.85
N ALA A 44 -9.05 5.04 5.15
CA ALA A 44 -9.71 3.79 5.51
C ALA A 44 -9.23 3.27 6.88
N GLY A 45 -7.93 3.44 7.18
CA GLY A 45 -7.30 2.95 8.41
C GLY A 45 -7.33 3.92 9.61
N VAL A 46 -7.97 5.08 9.52
CA VAL A 46 -8.06 6.08 10.61
C VAL A 46 -9.47 6.62 10.77
N ASP A 47 -9.87 6.94 12.00
CA ASP A 47 -11.19 7.51 12.30
C ASP A 47 -11.29 8.95 11.81
N GLU A 48 -10.28 9.75 12.14
CA GLU A 48 -10.08 11.13 11.71
C GLU A 48 -8.93 11.22 10.71
N PRO A 49 -8.92 12.21 9.80
CA PRO A 49 -7.82 12.45 8.85
C PRO A 49 -6.55 12.98 9.55
N ARG A 50 -5.98 12.18 10.47
CA ARG A 50 -4.75 12.43 11.22
C ARG A 50 -3.92 11.15 11.26
N GLY A 51 -2.79 11.14 10.56
CA GLY A 51 -1.86 10.02 10.59
C GLY A 51 -1.01 9.90 9.35
N VAL A 52 -0.35 8.75 9.22
CA VAL A 52 0.53 8.39 8.11
C VAL A 52 0.11 7.04 7.56
N ALA A 53 0.23 6.84 6.26
CA ALA A 53 0.11 5.53 5.62
C ALA A 53 1.36 5.23 4.81
N VAL A 54 1.88 4.01 4.95
CA VAL A 54 2.88 3.43 4.06
C VAL A 54 2.21 2.33 3.27
N VAL A 55 2.20 2.46 1.94
CA VAL A 55 1.63 1.48 1.03
C VAL A 55 2.76 0.79 0.29
N CYS A 56 2.87 -0.52 0.44
CA CYS A 56 3.84 -1.36 -0.23
C CYS A 56 3.10 -2.43 -1.04
N GLY A 57 2.93 -2.15 -2.34
CA GLY A 57 2.26 -2.99 -3.33
C GLY A 57 3.25 -3.42 -4.41
N ALA A 58 2.95 -3.13 -5.68
CA ALA A 58 3.94 -3.28 -6.75
C ALA A 58 5.13 -2.31 -6.56
N GLY A 59 4.84 -1.05 -6.21
CA GLY A 59 5.80 -0.06 -5.72
C GLY A 59 5.64 0.20 -4.22
N ILE A 60 6.26 1.27 -3.74
CA ILE A 60 6.13 1.75 -2.37
C ILE A 60 5.87 3.26 -2.38
N ASN A 61 4.98 3.72 -1.49
CA ASN A 61 4.70 5.13 -1.28
C ASN A 61 4.31 5.38 0.18
N CYS A 62 4.47 6.61 0.64
CA CYS A 62 4.08 7.05 1.97
C CYS A 62 3.43 8.44 1.92
N VAL A 63 2.29 8.58 2.58
CA VAL A 63 1.56 9.84 2.72
C VAL A 63 1.15 10.07 4.15
N GLY A 64 0.92 11.33 4.49
CA GLY A 64 0.30 11.71 5.75
C GLY A 64 -0.64 12.89 5.57
N MET A 65 -1.59 13.00 6.49
CA MET A 65 -2.58 14.06 6.48
C MET A 65 -2.92 14.53 7.90
N LEU A 66 -3.35 15.78 8.00
CA LEU A 66 -3.86 16.41 9.21
C LEU A 66 -5.31 16.89 9.01
N PRO A 67 -6.08 17.07 10.10
CA PRO A 67 -7.48 17.53 10.01
C PRO A 67 -7.64 18.93 9.39
N ASP A 68 -6.59 19.74 9.44
CA ASP A 68 -6.54 21.07 8.81
C ASP A 68 -6.26 21.04 7.29
N GLY A 69 -6.11 19.84 6.71
CA GLY A 69 -5.88 19.64 5.28
C GLY A 69 -4.41 19.66 4.87
N ARG A 70 -3.46 19.90 5.79
CA ARG A 70 -2.03 19.75 5.48
C ARG A 70 -1.71 18.29 5.19
N THR A 71 -0.87 18.08 4.18
CA THR A 71 -0.42 16.75 3.76
C THR A 71 1.09 16.73 3.54
N ALA A 72 1.69 15.54 3.70
CA ALA A 72 3.05 15.26 3.27
C ALA A 72 3.05 13.97 2.46
N ARG A 73 3.84 13.94 1.39
CA ARG A 73 3.96 12.78 0.50
C ARG A 73 5.34 12.71 -0.14
N PHE A 74 5.61 11.60 -0.82
CA PHE A 74 6.71 11.44 -1.77
C PHE A 74 6.17 11.38 -3.20
N PRO A 75 6.98 11.69 -4.23
CA PRO A 75 6.58 11.51 -5.62
C PRO A 75 6.38 10.04 -6.03
N ALA A 76 6.99 9.06 -5.35
CA ALA A 76 6.76 7.64 -5.59
C ALA A 76 6.89 7.16 -7.05
N LEU A 77 7.74 7.81 -7.85
CA LEU A 77 8.04 7.52 -9.26
C LEU A 77 9.12 6.44 -9.42
N GLY A 78 9.27 5.57 -8.42
CA GLY A 78 10.25 4.48 -8.40
C GLY A 78 11.68 4.98 -8.24
N ARG A 79 12.65 4.29 -8.88
CA ARG A 79 14.08 4.62 -8.77
C ARG A 79 14.40 6.07 -9.17
N LEU A 80 13.60 6.70 -10.02
CA LEU A 80 13.78 8.10 -10.45
C LEU A 80 13.67 9.07 -9.25
N SER A 81 12.70 8.85 -8.37
CA SER A 81 12.50 9.65 -7.15
C SER A 81 13.20 9.07 -5.92
N GLY A 82 13.97 8.00 -6.09
CA GLY A 82 14.73 7.35 -5.02
C GLY A 82 13.93 6.31 -4.24
N ASP A 83 12.75 5.90 -4.71
CA ASP A 83 11.94 4.92 -4.01
C ASP A 83 12.56 3.52 -4.16
N TRP A 84 12.77 2.86 -3.03
CA TRP A 84 13.25 1.49 -2.97
C TRP A 84 12.26 0.64 -2.19
N GLY A 85 11.89 -0.51 -2.74
CA GLY A 85 10.94 -1.44 -2.14
C GLY A 85 9.76 -1.70 -3.05
N GLY A 86 8.61 -2.05 -2.45
CA GLY A 86 7.52 -2.67 -3.19
C GLY A 86 7.87 -4.08 -3.64
N GLY A 87 6.87 -4.82 -4.09
CA GLY A 87 7.03 -6.17 -4.62
C GLY A 87 7.86 -6.19 -5.92
N GLY A 88 7.75 -5.15 -6.75
CA GLY A 88 8.58 -4.98 -7.94
C GLY A 88 10.04 -4.73 -7.60
N GLY A 89 10.33 -3.76 -6.72
CA GLY A 89 11.71 -3.48 -6.31
C GLY A 89 12.35 -4.66 -5.57
N LEU A 90 11.59 -5.36 -4.72
CA LEU A 90 12.07 -6.56 -4.04
C LEU A 90 12.37 -7.70 -5.03
N ALA A 91 11.53 -7.89 -6.05
CA ALA A 91 11.76 -8.86 -7.11
C ALA A 91 13.02 -8.55 -7.94
N ASP A 92 13.23 -7.28 -8.29
CA ASP A 92 14.41 -6.85 -9.05
C ASP A 92 15.71 -7.11 -8.27
N GLU A 93 15.73 -6.79 -6.98
CA GLU A 93 16.90 -7.04 -6.12
C GLU A 93 17.13 -8.55 -5.93
N ALA A 94 16.07 -9.33 -5.75
CA ALA A 94 16.17 -10.79 -5.65
C ALA A 94 16.75 -11.41 -6.92
N LEU A 95 16.27 -11.00 -8.10
CA LEU A 95 16.82 -11.42 -9.39
C LEU A 95 18.30 -11.02 -9.53
N TRP A 96 18.66 -9.80 -9.13
CA TRP A 96 20.05 -9.33 -9.13
C TRP A 96 20.96 -10.21 -8.27
N HIS A 97 20.52 -10.51 -7.05
CA HIS A 97 21.31 -11.30 -6.09
C HIS A 97 21.42 -12.76 -6.54
N ALA A 98 20.30 -13.35 -6.97
CA ALA A 98 20.25 -14.72 -7.47
C ALA A 98 21.14 -14.92 -8.71
N ALA A 99 21.09 -14.00 -9.68
CA ALA A 99 21.90 -14.06 -10.88
C ALA A 99 23.41 -14.02 -10.56
N ARG A 100 23.80 -13.20 -9.59
CA ARG A 100 25.20 -13.10 -9.14
C ARG A 100 25.66 -14.28 -8.31
N ALA A 101 24.76 -14.89 -7.55
CA ALA A 101 25.08 -16.11 -6.82
C ALA A 101 25.33 -17.27 -7.80
N GLU A 102 24.49 -17.41 -8.83
CA GLU A 102 24.63 -18.41 -9.89
C GLU A 102 26.00 -18.32 -10.60
N ASP A 103 26.42 -17.12 -10.99
CA ASP A 103 27.66 -16.91 -11.76
C ASP A 103 28.91 -16.68 -10.90
N GLY A 104 28.79 -16.77 -9.57
CA GLY A 104 29.90 -16.66 -8.62
C GLY A 104 30.37 -15.23 -8.31
N ARG A 105 29.65 -14.19 -8.76
CA ARG A 105 29.95 -12.78 -8.43
C ARG A 105 29.33 -12.30 -7.11
N GLY A 106 28.45 -13.09 -6.51
CA GLY A 106 27.69 -12.76 -5.31
C GLY A 106 27.83 -13.79 -4.21
N ALA A 107 27.29 -13.47 -3.04
CA ALA A 107 27.16 -14.46 -1.96
C ALA A 107 26.21 -15.59 -2.38
N PRO A 108 26.44 -16.85 -1.95
CA PRO A 108 25.49 -17.93 -2.15
C PRO A 108 24.12 -17.59 -1.55
N THR A 109 23.04 -17.94 -2.25
CA THR A 109 21.66 -17.76 -1.77
C THR A 109 20.73 -18.79 -2.41
N GLU A 110 19.75 -19.26 -1.63
CA GLU A 110 18.67 -20.13 -2.12
C GLU A 110 17.78 -19.45 -3.16
N LEU A 111 17.83 -18.11 -3.28
CA LEU A 111 17.12 -17.37 -4.33
C LEU A 111 17.53 -17.83 -5.74
N ALA A 112 18.80 -18.22 -5.94
CA ALA A 112 19.29 -18.74 -7.22
C ALA A 112 18.55 -20.00 -7.68
N ARG A 113 18.05 -20.81 -6.74
CA ARG A 113 17.25 -22.00 -7.02
C ARG A 113 15.75 -21.71 -6.99
N ALA A 114 15.29 -20.92 -6.02
CA ALA A 114 13.87 -20.72 -5.76
C ALA A 114 13.16 -19.87 -6.82
N LEU A 115 13.82 -18.83 -7.33
CA LEU A 115 13.22 -17.94 -8.34
C LEU A 115 12.95 -18.64 -9.68
N PRO A 116 13.89 -19.38 -10.30
CA PRO A 116 13.60 -20.10 -11.55
C PRO A 116 12.59 -21.22 -11.34
N ALA A 117 12.66 -21.93 -10.20
CA ALA A 117 11.72 -22.99 -9.86
C ALA A 117 10.26 -22.49 -9.76
N HIS A 118 10.04 -21.26 -9.30
CA HIS A 118 8.70 -20.62 -9.28
C HIS A 118 8.07 -20.56 -10.68
N PHE A 119 8.88 -20.40 -11.72
CA PHE A 119 8.44 -20.38 -13.12
C PHE A 119 8.58 -21.73 -13.83
N GLY A 120 8.94 -22.79 -13.12
CA GLY A 120 9.19 -24.12 -13.71
C GLY A 120 10.43 -24.17 -14.60
N LEU A 121 11.44 -23.34 -14.29
CA LEU A 121 12.71 -23.28 -15.01
C LEU A 121 13.83 -23.86 -14.15
N ASP A 122 14.84 -24.43 -14.80
CA ASP A 122 15.89 -25.20 -14.11
C ASP A 122 17.08 -24.35 -13.63
N SER A 123 17.21 -23.09 -14.10
CA SER A 123 18.35 -22.25 -13.75
C SER A 123 18.05 -20.76 -13.84
N MET A 124 18.89 -19.95 -13.18
CA MET A 124 18.85 -18.50 -13.33
C MET A 124 19.11 -18.06 -14.77
N TYR A 125 19.98 -18.76 -15.51
CA TYR A 125 20.20 -18.46 -16.93
C TYR A 125 18.90 -18.59 -17.74
N ALA A 126 18.16 -19.69 -17.56
CA ALA A 126 16.88 -19.91 -18.23
C ALA A 126 15.84 -18.86 -17.83
N LEU A 127 15.78 -18.47 -16.56
CA LEU A 127 14.89 -17.41 -16.10
C LEU A 127 15.24 -16.04 -16.70
N ILE A 128 16.52 -15.67 -16.72
CA ILE A 128 16.98 -14.40 -17.31
C ILE A 128 16.64 -14.37 -18.80
N GLU A 129 16.93 -15.45 -19.53
CA GLU A 129 16.57 -15.55 -20.96
C GLU A 129 15.05 -15.41 -21.16
N ALA A 130 14.25 -16.12 -20.37
CA ALA A 130 12.80 -16.10 -20.48
C ALA A 130 12.20 -14.72 -20.18
N LEU A 131 12.73 -14.00 -19.18
CA LEU A 131 12.34 -12.63 -18.87
C LEU A 131 12.79 -11.64 -19.95
N HIS A 132 14.03 -11.76 -20.43
CA HIS A 132 14.61 -10.88 -21.44
C HIS A 132 13.86 -10.98 -22.78
N LEU A 133 13.49 -12.19 -23.18
CA LEU A 133 12.75 -12.45 -24.42
C LEU A 133 11.23 -12.34 -24.25
N GLY A 134 10.73 -11.97 -23.07
CA GLY A 134 9.30 -11.81 -22.79
C GLY A 134 8.48 -13.10 -22.80
N ARG A 135 9.13 -14.27 -22.70
CA ARG A 135 8.44 -15.58 -22.55
C ARG A 135 7.78 -15.69 -21.17
N VAL A 136 8.40 -15.10 -20.15
CA VAL A 136 7.74 -14.76 -18.89
C VAL A 136 7.34 -13.28 -18.99
N PRO A 137 6.03 -12.95 -18.99
CA PRO A 137 5.58 -11.57 -19.03
C PRO A 137 6.11 -10.76 -17.84
N ASP A 138 6.49 -9.51 -18.10
CA ASP A 138 7.10 -8.61 -17.09
C ASP A 138 6.22 -8.46 -15.83
N ALA A 139 4.90 -8.37 -16.00
CA ALA A 139 3.94 -8.28 -14.90
C ALA A 139 4.02 -9.46 -13.90
N ARG A 140 4.50 -10.64 -14.34
CA ARG A 140 4.66 -11.81 -13.47
C ARG A 140 5.86 -11.70 -12.53
N ARG A 141 6.76 -10.71 -12.70
CA ARG A 141 7.86 -10.46 -11.75
C ARG A 141 7.35 -10.19 -10.33
N HIS A 142 6.16 -9.60 -10.19
CA HIS A 142 5.55 -9.37 -8.87
C HIS A 142 5.27 -10.67 -8.09
N GLU A 143 5.18 -11.81 -8.77
CA GLU A 143 5.04 -13.12 -8.12
C GLU A 143 6.30 -13.54 -7.34
N LEU A 144 7.44 -12.90 -7.56
CA LEU A 144 8.69 -13.23 -6.89
C LEU A 144 8.78 -12.67 -5.47
N ALA A 145 8.06 -11.61 -5.13
CA ALA A 145 8.11 -11.03 -3.79
C ALA A 145 7.72 -12.05 -2.69
N PRO A 146 6.63 -12.83 -2.81
CA PRO A 146 6.33 -13.94 -1.90
C PRO A 146 7.46 -14.98 -1.78
N VAL A 147 8.18 -15.27 -2.87
CA VAL A 147 9.30 -16.21 -2.88
C VAL A 147 10.44 -15.68 -2.01
N VAL A 148 10.74 -14.38 -2.08
CA VAL A 148 11.75 -13.72 -1.24
C VAL A 148 11.40 -13.87 0.25
N PHE A 149 10.15 -13.62 0.63
CA PHE A 149 9.73 -13.81 2.02
C PHE A 149 9.83 -15.27 2.47
N ALA A 150 9.44 -16.23 1.62
CA ALA A 150 9.54 -17.65 1.95
C ALA A 150 11.00 -18.09 2.16
N VAL A 151 11.91 -17.64 1.28
CA VAL A 151 13.34 -17.95 1.37
C VAL A 151 13.99 -17.26 2.57
N GLY A 152 13.60 -16.02 2.89
CA GLY A 152 14.06 -15.30 4.09
C GLY A 152 13.62 -15.98 5.39
N ALA A 153 12.36 -16.40 5.46
CA ALA A 153 11.82 -17.14 6.60
C ALA A 153 12.49 -18.52 6.79
N ALA A 154 13.01 -19.12 5.71
CA ALA A 154 13.81 -20.35 5.76
C ALA A 154 15.26 -20.12 6.23
N GLY A 155 15.67 -18.87 6.50
CA GLY A 155 16.97 -18.53 7.08
C GLY A 155 18.03 -18.04 6.08
N ASP A 156 17.68 -17.85 4.80
CA ASP A 156 18.63 -17.38 3.80
C ASP A 156 19.10 -15.94 4.11
N PRO A 157 20.42 -15.70 4.31
CA PRO A 157 20.92 -14.40 4.74
C PRO A 157 20.65 -13.27 3.74
N VAL A 158 20.66 -13.55 2.43
CA VAL A 158 20.46 -12.53 1.39
C VAL A 158 19.00 -12.11 1.35
N ALA A 159 18.07 -13.07 1.34
CA ALA A 159 16.64 -12.78 1.39
C ALA A 159 16.24 -12.05 2.68
N ARG A 160 16.78 -12.47 3.84
CA ARG A 160 16.57 -11.77 5.12
C ARG A 160 17.07 -10.32 5.07
N ALA A 161 18.24 -10.08 4.47
CA ALA A 161 18.77 -8.73 4.34
C ALA A 161 17.89 -7.83 3.45
N LEU A 162 17.28 -8.39 2.40
CA LEU A 162 16.32 -7.66 1.57
C LEU A 162 15.04 -7.29 2.35
N VAL A 163 14.52 -8.22 3.16
CA VAL A 163 13.33 -7.98 4.02
C VAL A 163 13.64 -6.94 5.10
N GLU A 164 14.81 -7.04 5.75
CA GLU A 164 15.29 -6.08 6.75
C GLU A 164 15.41 -4.67 6.16
N ARG A 165 16.01 -4.55 4.97
CA ARG A 165 16.11 -3.26 4.26
C ARG A 165 14.73 -2.70 3.91
N LEU A 166 13.78 -3.54 3.53
CA LEU A 166 12.40 -3.10 3.26
C LEU A 166 11.73 -2.56 4.52
N ALA A 167 11.95 -3.19 5.67
CA ALA A 167 11.46 -2.68 6.94
C ALA A 167 12.07 -1.29 7.24
N ASP A 168 13.38 -1.14 7.03
CA ASP A 168 14.07 0.13 7.24
C ASP A 168 13.52 1.26 6.35
N GLU A 169 13.31 1.00 5.07
CA GLU A 169 12.75 1.98 4.13
C GLU A 169 11.31 2.38 4.51
N VAL A 170 10.46 1.39 4.86
CA VAL A 170 9.10 1.65 5.34
C VAL A 170 9.11 2.60 6.55
N VAL A 171 9.97 2.34 7.53
CA VAL A 171 10.07 3.18 8.73
C VAL A 171 10.69 4.54 8.41
N THR A 172 11.70 4.60 7.56
CA THR A 172 12.34 5.85 7.15
C THR A 172 11.33 6.78 6.49
N MET A 173 10.53 6.27 5.53
CA MET A 173 9.46 7.05 4.90
C MET A 173 8.43 7.53 5.94
N ALA A 174 7.99 6.66 6.84
CA ALA A 174 7.01 7.01 7.87
C ALA A 174 7.54 8.11 8.81
N VAL A 175 8.77 7.97 9.32
CA VAL A 175 9.41 8.93 10.24
C VAL A 175 9.57 10.30 9.57
N VAL A 176 9.96 10.34 8.29
CA VAL A 176 10.08 11.59 7.53
C VAL A 176 8.72 12.28 7.40
N VAL A 177 7.66 11.55 7.05
CA VAL A 177 6.32 12.12 6.91
C VAL A 177 5.78 12.59 8.28
N LEU A 178 5.96 11.80 9.34
CA LEU A 178 5.64 12.20 10.71
C LEU A 178 6.34 13.51 11.08
N GLY A 179 7.64 13.65 10.77
CA GLY A 179 8.40 14.87 11.01
C GLY A 179 7.87 16.08 10.22
N ARG A 180 7.61 15.92 8.92
CA ARG A 180 7.07 16.98 8.05
C ARG A 180 5.72 17.51 8.52
N LEU A 181 4.92 16.68 9.20
CA LEU A 181 3.62 17.04 9.74
C LEU A 181 3.65 17.47 11.21
N GLY A 182 4.83 17.47 11.86
CA GLY A 182 4.95 17.76 13.29
C GLY A 182 4.29 16.71 14.19
N LEU A 183 4.13 15.48 13.70
CA LEU A 183 3.49 14.36 14.40
C LEU A 183 4.48 13.45 15.11
N ARG A 184 5.78 13.56 14.82
CA ARG A 184 6.82 12.65 15.34
C ARG A 184 6.85 12.60 16.88
N ASP A 185 6.74 13.76 17.50
CA ASP A 185 6.81 13.95 18.95
C ASP A 185 5.44 14.35 19.53
N ALA A 186 4.36 13.98 18.83
CA ALA A 186 3.01 14.27 19.30
C ALA A 186 2.74 13.56 20.65
N PRO A 187 2.04 14.21 21.59
CA PRO A 187 1.77 13.61 22.90
C PRO A 187 0.76 12.45 22.80
N GLU A 188 -0.18 12.53 21.86
CA GLU A 188 -1.11 11.46 21.55
C GLU A 188 -0.55 10.48 20.48
N PRO A 189 -0.85 9.18 20.58
CA PRO A 189 -0.46 8.19 19.59
C PRO A 189 -0.86 8.60 18.16
N VAL A 190 0.04 8.35 17.21
CA VAL A 190 -0.16 8.67 15.79
C VAL A 190 -0.29 7.37 15.00
N PRO A 191 -1.43 7.11 14.37
CA PRO A 191 -1.58 5.96 13.48
C PRO A 191 -0.56 5.97 12.34
N VAL A 192 0.12 4.83 12.16
CA VAL A 192 0.88 4.51 10.96
C VAL A 192 0.20 3.31 10.29
N VAL A 193 -0.59 3.59 9.26
CA VAL A 193 -1.37 2.60 8.52
C VAL A 193 -0.46 1.89 7.51
N LEU A 194 -0.37 0.58 7.60
CA LEU A 194 0.40 -0.27 6.69
C LEU A 194 -0.57 -0.89 5.68
N GLY A 195 -0.34 -0.66 4.39
CA GLY A 195 -1.22 -1.16 3.33
C GLY A 195 -0.47 -1.62 2.08
N GLY A 196 -1.23 -2.07 1.08
CA GLY A 196 -0.68 -2.70 -0.13
C GLY A 196 -0.40 -4.19 0.05
N GLY A 197 -0.21 -4.92 -1.05
CA GLY A 197 -0.14 -6.38 -1.03
C GLY A 197 1.03 -6.96 -0.23
N VAL A 198 2.13 -6.22 -0.06
CA VAL A 198 3.31 -6.70 0.67
C VAL A 198 3.15 -6.50 2.19
N LEU A 199 2.79 -5.30 2.64
CA LEU A 199 2.59 -5.01 4.07
C LEU A 199 1.26 -5.60 4.59
N GLY A 200 0.23 -5.60 3.74
CA GLY A 200 -1.09 -6.16 4.02
C GLY A 200 -1.10 -7.69 4.11
N ALA A 201 -0.13 -8.37 3.51
CA ALA A 201 0.03 -9.83 3.64
C ALA A 201 0.45 -10.26 5.06
N GLY A 202 0.88 -9.33 5.93
CA GLY A 202 1.11 -9.63 7.34
C GLY A 202 2.34 -10.50 7.60
N HIS A 203 3.36 -10.45 6.73
CA HIS A 203 4.60 -11.20 6.94
C HIS A 203 5.25 -10.85 8.29
N ALA A 204 5.37 -11.84 9.18
CA ALA A 204 5.75 -11.63 10.58
C ALA A 204 7.13 -10.98 10.74
N GLU A 205 8.12 -11.37 9.92
CA GLU A 205 9.46 -10.78 9.96
C GLU A 205 9.44 -9.30 9.56
N LEU A 206 8.77 -8.96 8.46
CA LEU A 206 8.67 -7.57 7.98
C LEU A 206 7.90 -6.69 8.96
N ASN A 207 6.68 -7.08 9.33
CA ASN A 207 5.81 -6.25 10.16
C ASN A 207 6.31 -6.17 11.61
N GLY A 208 6.91 -7.27 12.12
CA GLY A 208 7.60 -7.28 13.41
C GLY A 208 8.75 -6.28 13.41
N ARG A 209 9.59 -6.31 12.37
CA ARG A 209 10.72 -5.39 12.27
C ARG A 209 10.31 -3.93 12.11
N VAL A 210 9.29 -3.65 11.29
CA VAL A 210 8.69 -2.30 11.18
C VAL A 210 8.21 -1.80 12.54
N THR A 211 7.58 -2.65 13.34
CA THR A 211 7.09 -2.29 14.68
C THR A 211 8.23 -1.95 15.63
N GLU A 212 9.30 -2.73 15.63
CA GLU A 212 10.51 -2.47 16.43
C GLU A 212 11.15 -1.14 16.06
N LEU A 213 11.42 -0.95 14.77
CA LEU A 213 12.07 0.26 14.25
C LEU A 213 11.24 1.53 14.48
N LEU A 214 9.91 1.46 14.36
CA LEU A 214 9.04 2.58 14.71
C LEU A 214 9.11 2.92 16.19
N ARG A 215 9.10 1.91 17.08
CA ARG A 215 9.23 2.12 18.53
C ARG A 215 10.53 2.84 18.88
N GLU A 216 11.62 2.56 18.16
CA GLU A 216 12.92 3.20 18.35
C GLU A 216 12.96 4.63 17.81
N ARG A 217 12.44 4.87 16.60
CA ARG A 217 12.65 6.13 15.85
C ARG A 217 11.53 7.16 15.99
N ALA A 218 10.32 6.70 16.31
CA ALA A 218 9.12 7.50 16.53
C ALA A 218 8.21 6.81 17.57
N PRO A 219 8.52 6.89 18.87
CA PRO A 219 7.83 6.14 19.92
C PRO A 219 6.31 6.39 20.00
N GLY A 220 5.83 7.54 19.54
CA GLY A 220 4.40 7.86 19.44
C GLY A 220 3.69 7.21 18.25
N ALA A 221 4.41 6.61 17.31
CA ALA A 221 3.85 5.94 16.15
C ALA A 221 3.18 4.60 16.55
N SER A 222 1.96 4.41 16.10
CA SER A 222 1.16 3.21 16.32
C SER A 222 0.93 2.48 14.99
N PRO A 223 1.79 1.51 14.62
CA PRO A 223 1.63 0.77 13.39
C PRO A 223 0.40 -0.14 13.42
N ARG A 224 -0.36 -0.16 12.32
CA ARG A 224 -1.48 -1.09 12.12
C ARG A 224 -1.69 -1.43 10.66
N VAL A 225 -2.01 -2.68 10.36
CA VAL A 225 -2.37 -3.08 9.00
C VAL A 225 -3.79 -2.61 8.70
N VAL A 226 -4.01 -2.08 7.50
CA VAL A 226 -5.36 -1.71 7.05
C VAL A 226 -6.15 -2.96 6.70
N GLU A 227 -7.32 -3.14 7.31
CA GLU A 227 -8.25 -4.23 7.00
C GLU A 227 -9.38 -3.77 6.07
N ALA A 228 -9.76 -2.50 6.18
CA ALA A 228 -10.81 -1.91 5.36
C ALA A 228 -10.35 -1.71 3.91
N PRO A 229 -11.25 -1.89 2.92
CA PRO A 229 -10.90 -1.70 1.53
C PRO A 229 -10.65 -0.21 1.22
N PRO A 230 -9.69 0.15 0.35
CA PRO A 230 -9.37 1.55 0.03
C PRO A 230 -10.57 2.36 -0.49
N VAL A 231 -11.53 1.73 -1.16
CA VAL A 231 -12.75 2.41 -1.63
C VAL A 231 -13.56 3.02 -0.48
N LEU A 232 -13.53 2.44 0.73
CA LEU A 232 -14.10 3.07 1.93
C LEU A 232 -13.40 4.39 2.21
N GLY A 233 -12.07 4.41 2.18
CA GLY A 233 -11.28 5.62 2.42
C GLY A 233 -11.53 6.71 1.38
N ALA A 234 -11.64 6.35 0.10
CA ALA A 234 -11.98 7.30 -0.96
C ALA A 234 -13.35 7.96 -0.73
N ALA A 235 -14.34 7.17 -0.32
CA ALA A 235 -15.68 7.66 -0.02
C ALA A 235 -15.70 8.52 1.27
N LEU A 236 -14.96 8.13 2.31
CA LEU A 236 -14.78 8.93 3.53
C LEU A 236 -14.11 10.28 3.23
N LEU A 237 -13.11 10.31 2.35
CA LEU A 237 -12.50 11.57 1.88
C LEU A 237 -13.52 12.44 1.16
N GLY A 238 -14.41 11.86 0.35
CA GLY A 238 -15.50 12.60 -0.28
C GLY A 238 -16.50 13.18 0.74
N LEU A 239 -16.78 12.45 1.82
CA LEU A 239 -17.58 12.97 2.94
C LEU A 239 -16.86 14.08 3.70
N ASP A 240 -15.55 13.97 3.88
CA ASP A 240 -14.72 15.02 4.48
C ASP A 240 -14.78 16.31 3.66
N ASP A 241 -14.71 16.20 2.33
CA ASP A 241 -14.73 17.35 1.40
C ASP A 241 -16.06 18.10 1.39
N VAL A 242 -17.18 17.42 1.67
CA VAL A 242 -18.53 18.03 1.75
C VAL A 242 -19.00 18.31 3.19
N GLY A 243 -18.15 18.10 4.19
CA GLY A 243 -18.46 18.35 5.60
C GLY A 243 -19.42 17.34 6.24
N ALA A 244 -19.58 16.15 5.67
CA ALA A 244 -20.53 15.11 6.11
C ALA A 244 -19.87 13.99 6.94
N ARG A 245 -19.00 14.33 7.90
CA ARG A 245 -18.14 13.36 8.62
C ARG A 245 -18.84 12.50 9.68
N GLY A 246 -19.96 12.99 10.24
CA GLY A 246 -20.65 12.36 11.38
C GLY A 246 -21.41 11.08 10.99
N ALA A 247 -22.73 11.08 11.20
CA ALA A 247 -23.57 9.89 10.99
C ALA A 247 -23.39 9.21 9.61
N ALA A 248 -23.12 9.99 8.55
CA ALA A 248 -22.87 9.43 7.22
C ALA A 248 -21.54 8.65 7.14
N GLY A 249 -20.48 9.13 7.80
CA GLY A 249 -19.20 8.43 7.88
C GLY A 249 -19.29 7.15 8.70
N GLU A 250 -20.00 7.19 9.83
CA GLU A 250 -20.27 6.01 10.66
C GLU A 250 -21.08 4.95 9.92
N ALA A 251 -22.16 5.37 9.24
CA ALA A 251 -22.98 4.47 8.42
C ALA A 251 -22.19 3.83 7.29
N LEU A 252 -21.30 4.60 6.64
CA LEU A 252 -20.44 4.09 5.58
C LEU A 252 -19.44 3.06 6.13
N ARG A 253 -18.80 3.32 7.27
CA ARG A 253 -17.92 2.33 7.92
C ARG A 253 -18.66 1.04 8.24
N ALA A 254 -19.85 1.14 8.83
CA ALA A 254 -20.66 -0.01 9.18
C ALA A 254 -21.03 -0.87 7.96
N TRP A 255 -21.30 -0.24 6.81
CA TRP A 255 -21.55 -0.96 5.55
C TRP A 255 -20.35 -1.77 5.06
N PHE A 256 -19.13 -1.27 5.29
CA PHE A 256 -17.88 -1.92 4.89
C PHE A 256 -17.31 -2.89 5.95
N THR A 257 -17.91 -3.00 7.14
CA THR A 257 -17.50 -3.97 8.16
C THR A 257 -18.03 -5.37 7.82
N PRO A 258 -17.16 -6.39 7.63
CA PRO A 258 -17.61 -7.76 7.39
C PRO A 258 -18.44 -8.28 8.57
N GLY A 259 -19.63 -8.82 8.31
CA GLY A 259 -20.47 -9.48 9.32
C GLY A 259 -21.55 -8.62 10.01
N LEU A 260 -21.66 -7.33 9.68
CA LEU A 260 -22.85 -6.54 10.01
C LEU A 260 -23.90 -6.70 8.90
N GLU A 261 -24.77 -7.71 9.03
CA GLU A 261 -26.08 -7.65 8.37
C GLU A 261 -26.73 -6.32 8.78
N PRO A 262 -27.14 -5.45 7.83
CA PRO A 262 -27.81 -4.21 8.18
C PRO A 262 -29.05 -4.56 9.00
N SER A 263 -29.07 -4.13 10.26
CA SER A 263 -30.17 -4.41 11.17
C SER A 263 -31.44 -3.74 10.64
N GLY A 264 -32.25 -4.57 9.99
CA GLY A 264 -33.68 -4.41 9.81
C GLY A 264 -34.14 -3.14 9.11
N ASN A 265 -34.33 -3.22 7.79
CA ASN A 265 -35.48 -2.55 7.20
C ASN A 265 -36.47 -3.60 6.68
N ARG A 266 -37.66 -3.55 7.28
CA ARG A 266 -38.78 -4.47 7.01
C ARG A 266 -39.06 -4.46 5.51
N ARG A 267 -38.99 -5.63 4.89
CA ARG A 267 -39.58 -5.85 3.57
C ARG A 267 -41.06 -5.52 3.67
N CYS A 268 -41.47 -4.40 3.09
CA CYS A 268 -42.85 -4.20 2.69
C CYS A 268 -43.11 -5.24 1.59
N SER A 269 -43.85 -6.29 1.93
CA SER A 269 -44.25 -7.31 0.96
C SER A 269 -45.28 -6.70 0.01
N PRO A 270 -45.21 -6.99 -1.31
CA PRO A 270 -46.33 -6.71 -2.19
C PRO A 270 -47.49 -7.64 -1.82
N ARG A 271 -48.65 -7.02 -1.59
CA ARG A 271 -49.94 -7.67 -1.31
C ARG A 271 -50.18 -8.84 -2.27
N ARG A 272 -50.44 -10.03 -1.72
CA ARG A 272 -51.14 -11.09 -2.46
C ARG A 272 -52.62 -10.75 -2.48
N GLY A 273 -53.23 -10.93 -3.65
CA GLY A 273 -54.63 -10.67 -3.92
C GLY A 273 -55.58 -11.49 -3.04
N ILE A 274 -56.79 -10.95 -2.94
CA ILE A 274 -58.00 -11.67 -2.58
C ILE A 274 -58.88 -11.56 -3.83
N GLU A 275 -59.24 -12.75 -4.33
CA GLU A 275 -60.41 -13.15 -5.16
C GLU A 275 -61.03 -12.14 -6.13
#